data_AF-A0A453KN11-F1
#
_entry.id   AF-A0A453KN11-F1
#
_cell.length_a   1.000
_cell.length_b   1.000
_cell.length_c   1.000
_cell.angle_alpha   90.00
_cell.angle_beta   90.00
_cell.angle_gamma   90.00
#
_symmetry.space_group_name_H-M   'P 1'
#
loop_
_entity.id
_entity.type
_entity.pdbx_description
1 polymer ?
#
loop_
_entity_poly.entity_id
_entity_poly.type
_entity_poly.pdbx_seq_one_letter_code
_entity_poly.pdbx_strand_id
1 'polypeptide(L)'
;MFYFASAGRSAQLLSETAKEIRRQQPDACLEAFQVDLSSYRSIKKFEASLNQWIWDSNLEPSIQLLINNAGMLAKSHRVTEDGIDEVMQTNYIGPFILTSILLPLLKNSPVPSRVVNLTSFTHRCVSEIDVSEEALQGVKFGQHSVGGSYPLASTYEYTKCTLLALVFASCSSNLQNLSVSFSPIAVCLLVFSYELHRQLNISSGISVMYVPF
;
A
#
# COMPACT_ATOMS: atom_id res chain seq x y z
N MET A 1 12.51 21.92 -10.34
CA MET A 1 11.96 22.05 -8.97
C MET A 1 11.24 20.76 -8.65
N PHE A 2 11.41 20.18 -7.46
CA PHE A 2 10.75 18.94 -7.08
C PHE A 2 9.58 19.26 -6.16
N TYR A 3 8.43 18.67 -6.45
CA TYR A 3 7.25 18.74 -5.62
C TYR A 3 7.15 17.47 -4.79
N PHE A 4 6.81 17.61 -3.52
CA PHE A 4 6.69 16.51 -2.59
C PHE A 4 5.30 16.51 -1.97
N ALA A 5 4.62 15.37 -2.06
CA ALA A 5 3.36 15.14 -1.37
C ALA A 5 3.61 14.15 -0.22
N SER A 6 3.38 14.60 1.02
CA SER A 6 3.37 13.72 2.18
C SER A 6 1.95 13.24 2.44
N ALA A 7 1.78 11.97 2.78
CA ALA A 7 0.46 11.40 3.02
C ALA A 7 0.46 10.49 4.25
N GLY A 8 -0.55 10.61 5.09
CA GLY A 8 -0.66 9.83 6.33
C GLY A 8 -1.98 10.00 7.06
N ARG A 9 -2.26 9.12 8.02
CA ARG A 9 -3.56 9.08 8.70
C ARG A 9 -3.81 10.21 9.69
N SER A 10 -2.76 10.76 10.30
CA SER A 10 -2.86 11.79 11.33
C SER A 10 -2.55 13.17 10.75
N ALA A 11 -3.59 14.00 10.63
CA ALA A 11 -3.47 15.39 10.19
C ALA A 11 -2.52 16.21 11.08
N GLN A 12 -2.52 15.93 12.39
CA GLN A 12 -1.61 16.60 13.33
C GLN A 12 -0.14 16.27 13.03
N LEU A 13 0.20 14.98 12.95
CA LEU A 13 1.59 14.56 12.70
C LEU A 13 2.07 15.01 11.32
N LEU A 14 1.17 15.01 10.32
CA LEU A 14 1.47 15.57 9.00
C LEU A 14 1.78 17.07 9.08
N SER A 15 0.98 17.85 9.81
CA SER A 15 1.20 19.29 9.98
C SER A 15 2.52 19.58 10.70
N GLU A 16 2.82 18.84 11.76
CA GLU A 16 4.08 18.96 12.50
C GLU A 16 5.28 18.61 11.62
N THR A 17 5.21 17.50 10.88
CA THR A 17 6.26 17.07 9.95
C THR A 17 6.47 18.09 8.84
N ALA A 18 5.40 18.63 8.27
CA ALA A 18 5.50 19.63 7.20
C ALA A 18 6.12 20.94 7.69
N LYS A 19 5.79 21.38 8.92
CA LYS A 19 6.44 22.54 9.55
C LYS A 19 7.93 22.30 9.74
N GLU A 20 8.32 21.12 10.20
CA GLU A 20 9.73 20.81 10.43
C GLU A 20 10.52 20.73 9.10
N ILE A 21 9.95 20.13 8.05
CA ILE A 21 10.56 20.12 6.72
C ILE A 21 10.75 21.55 6.19
N ARG A 22 9.71 22.40 6.27
CA ARG A 22 9.80 23.80 5.81
C ARG A 22 10.77 24.63 6.66
N ARG A 23 10.94 24.30 7.95
CA ARG A 23 11.95 24.95 8.81
C ARG A 23 13.37 24.63 8.36
N GLN A 24 13.63 23.39 7.96
CA GLN A 24 14.95 22.95 7.48
C GLN A 24 15.20 23.33 6.03
N GLN A 25 14.15 23.34 5.21
CA GLN A 25 14.19 23.70 3.80
C GLN A 25 13.02 24.64 3.47
N PRO A 26 13.21 25.97 3.60
CA PRO A 26 12.17 26.97 3.36
C PRO A 26 11.57 26.93 1.95
N ASP A 27 12.38 26.56 0.96
CA ASP A 27 11.98 26.49 -0.45
C ASP A 27 11.34 25.13 -0.84
N ALA A 28 11.06 24.26 0.13
CA ALA A 28 10.45 22.95 -0.13
C ALA A 28 8.99 23.11 -0.61
N CYS A 29 8.73 22.71 -1.86
CA CYS A 29 7.38 22.58 -2.41
C CYS A 29 6.70 21.33 -1.86
N LEU A 30 6.18 21.42 -0.63
CA LEU A 30 5.56 20.32 0.10
C LEU A 30 4.07 20.56 0.36
N GLU A 31 3.25 19.57 0.01
CA GLU A 31 1.84 19.48 0.40
C GLU A 31 1.57 18.24 1.26
N ALA A 32 0.60 18.32 2.19
CA ALA A 32 0.31 17.25 3.13
C ALA A 32 -1.15 16.79 3.04
N PHE A 33 -1.35 15.52 2.73
CA PHE A 33 -2.67 14.93 2.55
C PHE A 33 -3.00 13.92 3.63
N GLN A 34 -4.17 14.04 4.23
CA GLN A 34 -4.67 13.00 5.10
C GLN A 34 -5.15 11.80 4.26
N VAL A 35 -4.62 10.62 4.54
CA VAL A 35 -5.07 9.36 3.94
C VAL A 35 -4.96 8.23 4.95
N ASP A 36 -5.99 7.40 4.99
CA ASP A 36 -6.00 6.15 5.76
C ASP A 36 -6.07 4.97 4.80
N LEU A 37 -5.02 4.15 4.78
CA LEU A 37 -4.94 3.01 3.88
C LEU A 37 -5.84 1.85 4.32
N SER A 38 -6.39 1.88 5.54
CA SER A 38 -7.39 0.93 6.00
C SER A 38 -8.83 1.30 5.58
N SER A 39 -9.01 2.28 4.70
CA SER A 39 -10.32 2.74 4.21
C SER A 39 -10.27 3.06 2.71
N TYR A 40 -11.03 2.32 1.91
CA TYR A 40 -11.17 2.59 0.48
C TYR A 40 -11.70 4.01 0.22
N ARG A 41 -12.70 4.42 1.01
CA ARG A 41 -13.28 5.77 0.94
C ARG A 41 -12.23 6.85 1.19
N SER A 42 -11.32 6.63 2.14
CA SER A 42 -10.23 7.55 2.45
C SER A 42 -9.25 7.66 1.28
N ILE A 43 -8.88 6.54 0.66
CA ILE A 43 -8.00 6.49 -0.52
C ILE A 43 -8.62 7.26 -1.71
N LYS A 44 -9.92 7.10 -1.97
CA LYS A 44 -10.62 7.85 -3.03
C LYS A 44 -10.71 9.35 -2.76
N LYS A 45 -10.87 9.76 -1.50
CA LYS A 45 -10.80 11.18 -1.13
C LYS A 45 -9.41 11.76 -1.36
N PHE A 46 -8.37 11.02 -0.98
CA PHE A 46 -6.99 11.39 -1.22
C PHE A 46 -6.71 11.61 -2.72
N GLU A 47 -7.18 10.72 -3.60
CA GLU A 47 -7.06 10.87 -5.05
C GLU A 47 -7.63 12.19 -5.56
N ALA A 48 -8.84 12.54 -5.12
CA ALA A 48 -9.50 13.77 -5.50
C ALA A 48 -8.73 15.00 -5.02
N SER A 49 -8.27 14.98 -3.76
CA SER A 49 -7.48 16.08 -3.19
C SER A 49 -6.13 16.25 -3.90
N LEU A 50 -5.46 15.15 -4.24
CA LEU A 50 -4.18 15.18 -4.96
C LEU A 50 -4.37 15.78 -6.36
N ASN A 51 -5.36 15.31 -7.11
CA ASN A 51 -5.66 15.83 -8.45
C ASN A 51 -6.02 17.32 -8.41
N GLN A 52 -6.82 17.73 -7.42
CA GLN A 52 -7.18 19.14 -7.24
C GLN A 52 -5.94 19.99 -6.98
N TRP A 53 -5.05 19.54 -6.09
CA TRP A 53 -3.81 20.26 -5.78
C TRP A 53 -2.86 20.36 -6.98
N ILE A 54 -2.72 19.29 -7.76
CA ILE A 54 -1.94 19.30 -9.02
C ILE A 54 -2.49 20.37 -9.96
N TRP A 55 -3.82 20.44 -10.11
CA TRP A 55 -4.49 21.43 -10.96
C TRP A 55 -4.32 22.85 -10.44
N ASP A 56 -4.59 23.10 -9.15
CA ASP A 56 -4.48 24.43 -8.52
C ASP A 56 -3.03 24.96 -8.57
N SER A 57 -2.06 24.05 -8.48
CA SER A 57 -0.62 24.37 -8.53
C SER A 57 -0.07 24.51 -9.95
N ASN A 58 -0.91 24.36 -10.98
CA ASN A 58 -0.52 24.39 -12.40
C ASN A 58 0.64 23.42 -12.72
N LEU A 59 0.56 22.20 -12.16
CA LEU A 59 1.54 21.14 -12.35
C LEU A 59 1.10 20.18 -13.45
N GLU A 60 2.08 19.60 -14.15
CA GLU A 60 1.83 18.49 -15.06
C GLU A 60 1.27 17.29 -14.27
N PRO A 61 0.18 16.65 -14.72
CA PRO A 61 -0.50 15.58 -14.00
C PRO A 61 0.30 14.26 -14.07
N SER A 62 1.39 14.21 -13.32
CA SER A 62 2.35 13.12 -13.32
C SER A 62 2.95 12.83 -11.96
N ILE A 63 3.33 11.57 -11.73
CA ILE A 63 4.07 11.12 -10.55
C ILE A 63 5.32 10.39 -11.02
N GLN A 64 6.49 10.86 -10.56
CA GLN A 64 7.78 10.24 -10.88
C GLN A 64 8.16 9.14 -9.87
N LEU A 65 7.74 9.30 -8.62
CA LEU A 65 8.09 8.40 -7.53
C LEU A 65 6.91 8.26 -6.56
N LEU A 66 6.42 7.04 -6.41
CA LEU A 66 5.46 6.65 -5.38
C LEU A 66 6.16 5.77 -4.35
N ILE A 67 6.05 6.12 -3.06
CA ILE A 67 6.64 5.33 -1.97
C ILE A 67 5.51 4.82 -1.07
N ASN A 68 5.18 3.53 -1.21
CA ASN A 68 4.28 2.82 -0.31
C ASN A 68 5.05 2.41 0.95
N ASN A 69 5.14 3.33 1.91
CA ASN A 69 5.82 3.14 3.18
C ASN A 69 4.86 2.87 4.36
N ALA A 70 3.60 3.33 4.27
CA ALA A 70 2.67 3.20 5.37
C ALA A 70 2.42 1.72 5.70
N GLY A 71 2.51 1.39 6.98
CA GLY A 71 2.29 0.03 7.47
C GLY A 71 2.04 0.01 8.97
N MET A 72 1.42 -1.05 9.44
CA MET A 72 1.12 -1.26 10.85
C MET A 72 1.23 -2.71 11.26
N LEU A 73 1.32 -2.91 12.57
CA LEU A 73 1.24 -4.20 13.23
C LEU A 73 0.15 -4.10 14.30
N ALA A 74 -0.96 -4.82 14.12
CA ALA A 74 -2.03 -4.81 15.10
C ALA A 74 -1.72 -5.75 16.27
N LYS A 75 -1.95 -5.28 17.50
CA LYS A 75 -1.85 -6.09 18.73
C LYS A 75 -3.12 -6.90 19.03
N SER A 76 -4.19 -6.62 18.31
CA SER A 76 -5.48 -7.29 18.44
C SER A 76 -6.12 -7.37 17.07
N HIS A 77 -6.98 -8.38 16.89
CA HIS A 77 -7.82 -8.49 15.72
C HIS A 77 -8.73 -7.26 15.57
N ARG A 78 -8.79 -6.70 14.35
CA ARG A 78 -9.68 -5.60 13.97
C ARG A 78 -10.07 -5.76 12.51
N VAL A 79 -11.35 -5.53 12.22
CA VAL A 79 -11.90 -5.50 10.87
C VAL A 79 -12.17 -4.03 10.52
N THR A 80 -11.81 -3.62 9.32
CA THR A 80 -12.04 -2.27 8.80
C THR A 80 -13.50 -2.05 8.42
N GLU A 81 -13.85 -0.81 8.07
CA GLU A 81 -15.16 -0.49 7.51
C GLU A 81 -15.44 -1.22 6.18
N ASP A 82 -14.41 -1.68 5.48
CA ASP A 82 -14.50 -2.42 4.23
C ASP A 82 -14.63 -3.95 4.45
N GLY A 83 -14.70 -4.41 5.71
CA GLY A 83 -14.90 -5.83 6.04
C GLY A 83 -13.64 -6.70 5.96
N ILE A 84 -12.46 -6.08 5.97
CA ILE A 84 -11.17 -6.75 5.80
C ILE A 84 -10.35 -6.62 7.08
N ASP A 85 -9.49 -7.59 7.40
CA ASP A 85 -8.51 -7.41 8.47
C ASP A 85 -7.68 -6.12 8.27
N GLU A 86 -7.55 -5.34 9.34
CA GLU A 86 -6.94 -4.01 9.30
C GLU A 86 -5.45 -4.04 8.90
N VAL A 87 -4.71 -5.07 9.30
CA VAL A 87 -3.30 -5.22 8.92
C VAL A 87 -3.20 -5.57 7.44
N MET A 88 -4.06 -6.48 6.97
CA MET A 88 -4.13 -6.84 5.55
C MET A 88 -4.45 -5.63 4.70
N GLN A 89 -5.47 -4.87 5.10
CA GLN A 89 -5.90 -3.72 4.34
C GLN A 89 -4.83 -2.62 4.34
N THR A 90 -4.29 -2.27 5.50
CA THR A 90 -3.31 -1.17 5.61
C THR A 90 -2.01 -1.47 4.88
N ASN A 91 -1.50 -2.70 5.00
CA ASN A 91 -0.16 -3.03 4.53
C ASN A 91 -0.12 -3.50 3.07
N TYR A 92 -1.24 -3.98 2.52
CA TYR A 92 -1.27 -4.62 1.21
C TYR A 92 -2.36 -4.07 0.30
N ILE A 93 -3.63 -4.15 0.73
CA ILE A 93 -4.75 -3.75 -0.15
C ILE A 93 -4.75 -2.25 -0.39
N GLY A 94 -4.57 -1.44 0.65
CA GLY A 94 -4.55 0.01 0.56
C GLY A 94 -3.46 0.52 -0.39
N PRO A 95 -2.17 0.14 -0.21
CA PRO A 95 -1.09 0.45 -1.14
C PRO A 95 -1.37 0.00 -2.59
N PHE A 96 -2.01 -1.16 -2.75
CA PHE A 96 -2.38 -1.68 -4.06
C PHE A 96 -3.46 -0.85 -4.75
N ILE A 97 -4.55 -0.55 -4.04
CA ILE A 97 -5.61 0.33 -4.52
C ILE A 97 -5.01 1.69 -4.86
N LEU A 98 -4.23 2.27 -3.94
CA LEU A 98 -3.55 3.55 -4.11
C LEU A 98 -2.69 3.55 -5.39
N THR A 99 -1.85 2.54 -5.58
CA THR A 99 -1.01 2.44 -6.78
C THR A 99 -1.86 2.30 -8.05
N SER A 100 -2.96 1.55 -7.98
CA SER A 100 -3.87 1.33 -9.11
C SER A 100 -4.57 2.61 -9.54
N ILE A 101 -5.10 3.38 -8.59
CA ILE A 101 -5.78 4.66 -8.89
C ILE A 101 -4.79 5.73 -9.38
N LEU A 102 -3.53 5.70 -8.92
CA LEU A 102 -2.48 6.65 -9.33
C LEU A 102 -1.73 6.20 -10.60
N LEU A 103 -2.03 5.02 -11.13
CA LEU A 103 -1.36 4.47 -12.32
C LEU A 103 -1.42 5.41 -13.54
N PRO A 104 -2.52 6.12 -13.84
CA PRO A 104 -2.53 7.11 -14.91
C PRO A 104 -1.48 8.22 -14.73
N LEU A 105 -1.34 8.76 -13.51
CA LEU A 105 -0.34 9.79 -13.20
C LEU A 105 1.08 9.23 -13.30
N LEU A 106 1.30 7.98 -12.88
CA LEU A 106 2.60 7.32 -13.01
C LEU A 106 3.00 7.12 -14.48
N LYS A 107 2.04 6.76 -15.35
CA LYS A 107 2.26 6.58 -16.80
C LYS A 107 2.46 7.90 -17.55
N ASN A 108 1.81 8.97 -17.11
CA ASN A 108 1.95 10.31 -17.68
C ASN A 108 3.30 10.97 -17.36
N SER A 109 4.14 10.34 -16.55
CA SER A 109 5.44 10.87 -16.20
C SER A 109 6.34 11.03 -17.44
N PRO A 110 6.98 12.20 -17.64
CA PRO A 110 7.91 12.43 -18.76
C PRO A 110 9.27 11.73 -18.56
N VAL A 111 9.51 11.19 -17.37
CA VAL A 111 10.65 10.33 -17.02
C VAL A 111 10.15 8.98 -16.50
N PRO A 112 10.95 7.88 -16.56
CA PRO A 112 10.49 6.59 -16.04
C PRO A 112 10.07 6.72 -14.58
N SER A 113 8.81 6.41 -14.29
CA SER A 113 8.31 6.48 -12.92
C SER A 113 8.62 5.21 -12.14
N ARG A 114 8.69 5.35 -10.82
CA ARG A 114 9.05 4.26 -9.90
C ARG A 114 8.03 4.12 -8.80
N VAL A 115 7.67 2.88 -8.50
CA VAL A 115 6.89 2.56 -7.30
C VAL A 115 7.80 1.78 -6.35
N VAL A 116 7.94 2.27 -5.12
CA VAL A 116 8.75 1.67 -4.07
C VAL A 116 7.82 1.14 -2.99
N ASN A 117 7.79 -0.18 -2.80
CA ASN A 117 7.02 -0.81 -1.74
C ASN A 117 7.96 -1.22 -0.61
N LEU A 118 7.69 -0.75 0.61
CA LEU A 118 8.45 -1.14 1.79
C LEU A 118 7.77 -2.33 2.47
N THR A 119 8.59 -3.27 2.92
CA THR A 119 8.22 -4.51 3.60
C THR A 119 9.09 -4.71 4.85
N SER A 120 8.69 -5.62 5.75
CA SER A 120 9.43 -5.93 6.98
C SER A 120 10.09 -7.30 6.91
N PHE A 121 11.26 -7.51 7.55
CA PHE A 121 11.96 -8.81 7.66
C PHE A 121 11.05 -9.98 8.06
N THR A 122 10.00 -9.70 8.84
CA THR A 122 8.97 -10.66 9.27
C THR A 122 8.36 -11.44 8.08
N HIS A 123 8.47 -10.93 6.85
CA HIS A 123 8.11 -11.64 5.64
C HIS A 123 8.84 -12.98 5.45
N ARG A 124 10.01 -13.22 6.06
CA ARG A 124 10.78 -14.47 5.85
C ARG A 124 10.33 -15.63 6.73
N CYS A 125 9.49 -15.38 7.72
CA CYS A 125 9.10 -16.37 8.72
C CYS A 125 7.86 -17.19 8.33
N VAL A 126 7.31 -16.99 7.13
CA VAL A 126 6.05 -17.59 6.68
C VAL A 126 6.32 -18.86 5.86
N SER A 127 5.74 -20.00 6.24
CA SER A 127 5.92 -21.29 5.58
C SER A 127 4.68 -21.86 4.89
N GLU A 128 3.47 -21.48 5.30
CA GLU A 128 2.19 -22.01 4.78
C GLU A 128 1.16 -20.90 4.50
N ILE A 129 0.23 -21.15 3.56
CA ILE A 129 -0.69 -20.16 2.98
C ILE A 129 -2.14 -20.65 3.12
N ASP A 130 -3.02 -19.82 3.70
CA ASP A 130 -4.46 -20.08 3.89
C ASP A 130 -5.32 -18.90 3.37
N VAL A 131 -6.27 -19.20 2.48
CA VAL A 131 -7.07 -18.22 1.71
C VAL A 131 -8.57 -18.27 2.02
N SER A 132 -8.97 -18.81 3.18
CA SER A 132 -10.38 -18.87 3.56
C SER A 132 -10.98 -17.49 3.91
N GLU A 133 -12.29 -17.31 3.81
CA GLU A 133 -12.96 -16.05 4.19
C GLU A 133 -12.68 -15.67 5.65
N GLU A 134 -12.61 -16.67 6.52
CA GLU A 134 -12.25 -16.50 7.93
C GLU A 134 -10.81 -16.01 8.09
N ALA A 135 -9.88 -16.44 7.21
CA ALA A 135 -8.52 -15.95 7.20
C ALA A 135 -8.48 -14.47 6.78
N LEU A 136 -9.21 -14.08 5.73
CA LEU A 136 -9.28 -12.69 5.23
C LEU A 136 -9.98 -11.73 6.20
N GLN A 137 -10.97 -12.22 6.94
CA GLN A 137 -11.59 -11.49 8.03
C GLN A 137 -10.71 -11.44 9.27
N GLY A 138 -9.55 -12.12 9.30
CA GLY A 138 -8.62 -12.15 10.43
C GLY A 138 -9.07 -13.04 11.60
N VAL A 139 -10.10 -13.86 11.45
CA VAL A 139 -10.65 -14.74 12.51
C VAL A 139 -9.61 -15.74 13.03
N LYS A 140 -8.62 -16.09 12.21
CA LYS A 140 -7.51 -16.99 12.56
C LYS A 140 -6.34 -16.29 13.29
N PHE A 141 -6.54 -15.04 13.74
CA PHE A 141 -5.53 -14.27 14.46
C PHE A 141 -4.92 -15.06 15.64
N GLY A 142 -3.61 -15.32 15.57
CA GLY A 142 -2.86 -16.01 16.63
C GLY A 142 -3.06 -17.53 16.71
N GLN A 143 -3.72 -18.17 15.74
CA GLN A 143 -4.03 -19.61 15.78
C GLN A 143 -2.97 -20.51 15.10
N HIS A 144 -1.91 -19.93 14.52
CA HIS A 144 -0.76 -20.69 14.00
C HIS A 144 0.53 -20.27 14.69
N SER A 145 0.98 -21.11 15.61
CA SER A 145 2.32 -21.08 16.17
C SER A 145 3.03 -22.36 15.76
N VAL A 146 3.47 -22.44 14.51
CA VAL A 146 4.37 -23.50 14.07
C VAL A 146 5.77 -22.90 13.91
N GLY A 147 6.52 -22.86 15.01
CA GLY A 147 7.98 -23.01 14.97
C GLY A 147 8.88 -21.81 14.65
N GLY A 148 8.49 -20.55 14.93
CA GLY A 148 9.37 -19.39 14.71
C GLY A 148 9.29 -18.30 15.78
N SER A 149 10.44 -17.75 16.17
CA SER A 149 10.73 -16.85 17.31
C SER A 149 10.04 -15.45 17.32
N TYR A 150 8.91 -15.24 16.66
CA TYR A 150 8.21 -13.94 16.61
C TYR A 150 6.72 -14.05 16.98
N PRO A 151 6.27 -13.53 18.15
CA PRO A 151 4.90 -13.69 18.65
C PRO A 151 3.77 -13.08 17.80
N LEU A 152 4.11 -12.36 16.71
CA LEU A 152 3.17 -11.68 15.81
C LEU A 152 3.39 -12.07 14.34
N ALA A 153 4.21 -13.09 14.08
CA ALA A 153 4.47 -13.59 12.72
C ALA A 153 3.19 -14.10 12.06
N SER A 154 2.32 -14.79 12.80
CA SER A 154 1.07 -15.38 12.29
C SER A 154 0.15 -14.35 11.63
N THR A 155 0.01 -13.14 12.17
CA THR A 155 -0.79 -12.08 11.54
C THR A 155 -0.18 -11.62 10.22
N TYR A 156 1.16 -11.60 10.15
CA TYR A 156 1.90 -11.27 8.94
C TYR A 156 1.84 -12.41 7.89
N GLU A 157 1.75 -13.67 8.35
CA GLU A 157 1.55 -14.86 7.50
C GLU A 157 0.28 -14.72 6.65
N TYR A 158 -0.86 -14.38 7.26
CA TYR A 158 -2.14 -14.24 6.56
C TYR A 158 -2.20 -13.01 5.64
N THR A 159 -1.46 -11.95 5.94
CA THR A 159 -1.50 -10.71 5.15
C THR A 159 -0.92 -10.84 3.74
N LYS A 160 -0.10 -11.88 3.49
CA LYS A 160 0.37 -12.23 2.16
C LYS A 160 -0.66 -13.02 1.35
N CYS A 161 -1.54 -13.78 2.01
CA CYS A 161 -2.65 -14.47 1.36
C CYS A 161 -3.57 -13.48 0.67
N THR A 162 -3.76 -12.28 1.23
CA THR A 162 -4.59 -11.21 0.65
C THR A 162 -4.14 -10.81 -0.75
N LEU A 163 -2.83 -10.75 -1.00
CA LEU A 163 -2.31 -10.37 -2.32
C LEU A 163 -2.66 -11.43 -3.38
N LEU A 164 -2.48 -12.71 -3.07
CA LEU A 164 -2.83 -13.84 -3.95
C LEU A 164 -4.34 -14.05 -4.05
N ALA A 165 -5.08 -13.90 -2.95
CA ALA A 165 -6.53 -14.00 -2.89
C ALA A 165 -7.20 -12.83 -3.62
N LEU A 166 -6.63 -11.61 -3.61
CA LEU A 166 -7.07 -10.51 -4.47
C LEU A 166 -6.89 -10.85 -5.95
N VAL A 167 -5.80 -11.52 -6.34
CA VAL A 167 -5.63 -12.02 -7.72
C VAL A 167 -6.74 -13.04 -8.06
N PHE A 168 -7.01 -14.00 -7.18
CA PHE A 168 -8.04 -15.02 -7.40
C PHE A 168 -9.48 -14.48 -7.32
N ALA A 169 -9.78 -13.54 -6.43
CA ALA A 169 -11.07 -12.89 -6.28
C ALA A 169 -11.30 -11.78 -7.32
N SER A 170 -10.24 -11.26 -7.96
CA SER A 170 -10.40 -10.48 -9.20
C SER A 170 -10.87 -11.38 -10.36
N CYS A 171 -10.59 -12.68 -10.29
CA CYS A 171 -11.12 -13.69 -11.21
C CYS A 171 -12.46 -14.31 -10.78
N SER A 172 -12.92 -14.09 -9.53
CA SER A 172 -14.12 -14.71 -8.97
C SER A 172 -15.02 -13.68 -8.31
N SER A 173 -16.27 -13.61 -8.75
CA SER A 173 -17.33 -12.59 -8.56
C SER A 173 -17.56 -11.88 -7.21
N ASN A 174 -16.86 -12.20 -6.12
CA ASN A 174 -17.16 -11.69 -4.77
C ASN A 174 -16.58 -10.29 -4.44
N LEU A 175 -15.71 -9.71 -5.28
CA LEU A 175 -15.20 -8.33 -5.10
C LEU A 175 -15.97 -7.25 -5.88
N GLN A 176 -17.11 -7.59 -6.52
CA GLN A 176 -17.90 -6.63 -7.31
C GLN A 176 -18.39 -5.42 -6.50
N ASN A 177 -18.52 -5.52 -5.18
CA ASN A 177 -18.97 -4.42 -4.32
C ASN A 177 -17.93 -3.30 -4.13
N LEU A 178 -16.64 -3.53 -4.42
CA LEU A 178 -15.60 -2.50 -4.28
C LEU A 178 -15.49 -1.56 -5.49
N SER A 179 -16.22 -1.80 -6.59
CA SER A 179 -16.17 -0.96 -7.81
C SER A 179 -14.75 -0.73 -8.36
N VAL A 180 -13.79 -1.63 -8.08
CA VAL A 180 -12.42 -1.54 -8.60
C VAL A 180 -12.24 -2.62 -9.66
N SER A 181 -12.09 -2.21 -10.92
CA SER A 181 -11.64 -3.11 -12.00
C SER A 181 -10.12 -3.21 -11.95
N PHE A 182 -9.59 -4.42 -11.73
CA PHE A 182 -8.15 -4.64 -11.67
C PHE A 182 -7.61 -4.93 -13.07
N SER A 183 -6.74 -4.05 -13.57
CA SER A 183 -5.97 -4.32 -14.78
C SER A 183 -4.98 -5.46 -14.53
N PRO A 184 -4.73 -6.37 -15.49
CA PRO A 184 -3.68 -7.38 -15.41
C PRO A 184 -2.30 -6.80 -15.05
N ILE A 185 -2.04 -5.55 -15.42
CA ILE A 185 -0.81 -4.84 -15.05
C ILE A 185 -0.75 -4.65 -13.53
N ALA A 186 -1.84 -4.21 -12.90
CA ALA A 186 -1.91 -3.99 -11.45
C ALA A 186 -1.69 -5.31 -10.68
N VAL A 187 -2.24 -6.42 -11.19
CA VAL A 187 -2.01 -7.77 -10.67
C VAL A 187 -0.53 -8.18 -10.78
N CYS A 188 0.11 -7.90 -11.91
CA CYS A 188 1.54 -8.12 -12.10
C CYS A 188 2.38 -7.30 -11.09
N LEU A 189 1.99 -6.05 -10.78
CA LEU A 189 2.73 -5.21 -9.83
C LEU A 189 2.84 -5.89 -8.44
N LEU A 190 1.78 -6.59 -8.01
CA LEU A 190 1.73 -7.32 -6.75
C LEU A 190 2.58 -8.59 -6.78
N VAL A 191 2.42 -9.39 -7.83
CA VAL A 191 3.08 -10.69 -7.97
C VAL A 191 4.60 -10.51 -8.14
N PHE A 192 5.04 -9.55 -8.96
CA PHE A 192 6.47 -9.31 -9.16
C PHE A 192 7.15 -8.77 -7.91
N SER A 193 6.53 -7.88 -7.14
CA SER A 193 7.13 -7.40 -5.89
C SER A 193 7.38 -8.53 -4.89
N TYR A 194 6.50 -9.53 -4.85
CA TYR A 194 6.62 -10.70 -3.98
C TYR A 194 7.62 -11.74 -4.51
N GLU A 195 7.46 -12.14 -5.77
CA GLU A 195 8.26 -13.22 -6.36
C GLU A 195 9.71 -12.79 -6.54
N LEU A 196 9.96 -11.51 -6.84
CA LEU A 196 11.30 -10.94 -6.93
C LEU A 196 12.02 -10.97 -5.56
N HIS A 197 11.33 -10.65 -4.47
CA HIS A 197 11.90 -10.73 -3.11
C HIS A 197 12.23 -12.18 -2.71
N ARG A 198 11.34 -13.12 -3.02
CA ARG A 198 11.50 -14.55 -2.72
C ARG A 198 12.65 -15.18 -3.54
N GLN A 199 12.70 -14.91 -4.84
CA GLN A 199 13.70 -15.49 -5.74
C GLN A 199 15.09 -14.88 -5.56
N LEU A 200 15.17 -13.57 -5.27
CA LEU A 200 16.45 -12.87 -5.17
C LEU A 200 17.04 -12.88 -3.75
N ASN A 201 16.40 -13.54 -2.78
CA ASN A 201 16.83 -13.60 -1.38
C ASN A 201 17.18 -12.20 -0.81
N ILE A 202 16.42 -11.18 -1.23
CA ILE A 202 16.75 -9.77 -0.96
C ILE A 202 16.66 -9.53 0.54
N SER A 203 17.79 -9.11 1.12
CA SER A 203 17.96 -8.86 2.56
C SER A 203 17.26 -7.57 3.03
N SER A 204 17.02 -6.62 2.12
CA SER A 204 16.32 -5.35 2.36
C SER A 204 14.81 -5.46 2.08
N GLY A 205 13.97 -4.97 2.97
CA GLY A 205 12.51 -4.95 2.80
C GLY A 205 12.04 -3.88 1.80
N ILE A 206 12.65 -3.80 0.61
CA ILE A 206 12.37 -2.76 -0.38
C ILE A 206 12.20 -3.40 -1.74
N SER A 207 11.05 -3.21 -2.37
CA SER A 207 10.80 -3.58 -3.76
C SER A 207 10.69 -2.33 -4.60
N VAL A 208 11.36 -2.32 -5.76
CA VAL A 208 11.31 -1.21 -6.71
C VAL A 208 10.76 -1.71 -8.03
N MET A 209 9.67 -1.09 -8.45
CA MET A 209 8.99 -1.33 -9.71
C MET A 209 9.30 -0.18 -10.68
N TYR A 210 9.64 -0.53 -11.92
CA TYR A 210 9.74 0.43 -13.01
C TYR A 210 8.43 0.43 -13.79
N VAL A 211 7.84 1.60 -13.99
CA VAL A 211 6.67 1.75 -14.86
C VAL A 211 7.18 2.33 -16.19
N PRO A 212 7.18 1.54 -17.28
CA PRO A 212 7.62 2.01 -18.58
C PRO A 212 6.63 3.02 -19.18
N PHE A 213 7.15 3.85 -20.07
CA PHE A 213 6.39 4.79 -20.90
C PHE A 213 5.48 4.05 -21.90
#